data_AF-A0A964NIZ1-F1
#
_entry.id   AF-A0A964NIZ1-F1
#
_cell.length_a   1.000
_cell.length_b   1.000
_cell.length_c   1.000
_cell.angle_alpha   90.00
_cell.angle_beta   90.00
_cell.angle_gamma   90.00
#
_symmetry.space_group_name_H-M   'P 1'
#
loop_
_entity.id
_entity.type
_entity.pdbx_description
1 polymer ?
#
loop_
_entity_poly.entity_id
_entity_poly.type
_entity_poly.pdbx_seq_one_letter_code
_entity_poly.pdbx_strand_id
1 'polypeptide(L)'
;MGGLERLVVVAACALAMTSCASDPSYQVAAMEASDSGDQKAATSLAKKEVARFSTADQCSRTATVNCGTLALAYGTLARYQILDGDRTGGESSFRSAKQALRLTDLEFRAGATGVVYGDVSEAFWKTGDRARAIDVFKEGRTAGADQYLYMTSAARFVDQQQQQQPDRQPESSPRGAAPGPGDSSGPRT
;
A
#
# COMPACT_ATOMS: atom_id res chain seq x y z
N MET A 1 51.11 -51.05 5.46
CA MET A 1 49.77 -50.86 6.06
C MET A 1 49.97 -50.17 7.40
N GLY A 2 49.43 -49.02 7.75
CA GLY A 2 48.52 -48.09 7.11
C GLY A 2 48.56 -46.78 7.93
N GLY A 3 48.28 -45.64 7.30
CA GLY A 3 48.39 -44.35 8.00
C GLY A 3 47.91 -43.13 7.20
N LEU A 4 47.04 -43.31 6.20
CA LEU A 4 46.64 -42.20 5.30
C LEU A 4 45.15 -42.17 4.93
N GLU A 5 44.30 -42.99 5.57
CA GLU A 5 42.89 -43.14 5.15
C GLU A 5 41.87 -42.42 6.06
N ARG A 6 42.28 -41.72 7.13
CA ARG A 6 41.33 -41.11 8.10
C ARG A 6 41.14 -39.60 8.02
N LEU A 7 41.80 -38.89 7.11
CA LEU A 7 41.72 -37.42 7.06
C LEU A 7 40.76 -36.83 6.02
N VAL A 8 40.11 -37.65 5.19
CA VAL A 8 39.26 -37.15 4.08
C VAL A 8 37.77 -37.09 4.43
N VAL A 9 37.33 -37.71 5.53
CA VAL A 9 35.88 -37.88 5.81
C VAL A 9 35.25 -36.71 6.57
N VAL A 10 36.04 -35.79 7.16
CA VAL A 10 35.49 -34.67 7.94
C VAL A 10 35.23 -33.40 7.11
N ALA A 11 35.79 -33.30 5.89
CA ALA A 11 35.63 -32.10 5.06
C ALA A 11 34.35 -32.08 4.21
N ALA A 12 33.70 -33.22 3.98
CA ALA A 12 32.55 -33.30 3.08
C ALA A 12 31.23 -32.83 3.74
N CYS A 13 31.10 -32.89 5.06
CA CYS A 13 29.88 -32.46 5.76
C CYS A 13 29.84 -30.95 6.07
N ALA A 14 30.96 -30.24 5.95
CA ALA A 14 31.00 -28.78 6.16
C ALA A 14 30.57 -27.99 4.92
N LEU A 15 30.67 -28.57 3.72
CA LEU A 15 30.28 -27.93 2.46
C LEU A 15 28.80 -28.11 2.09
N ALA A 16 28.06 -28.94 2.84
CA ALA A 16 26.63 -29.15 2.64
C ALA A 16 25.74 -28.23 3.50
N MET A 17 26.31 -27.40 4.38
CA MET A 17 25.56 -26.48 5.24
C MET A 17 25.54 -25.02 4.74
N THR A 18 26.25 -24.72 3.66
CA THR A 18 26.22 -23.39 3.01
C THR A 18 25.12 -23.26 1.96
N SER A 19 24.44 -24.34 1.58
CA SER A 19 23.40 -24.33 0.53
C SER A 19 21.98 -24.06 1.05
N CYS A 20 21.78 -23.92 2.37
CA CYS A 20 20.48 -23.62 2.97
C CYS A 20 20.43 -22.27 3.69
N ALA A 21 21.51 -21.47 3.65
CA ALA A 21 21.45 -20.09 4.09
C ALA A 21 20.80 -19.26 2.97
N SER A 22 19.47 -19.32 2.87
CA SER A 22 18.74 -18.26 2.21
C SER A 22 19.23 -16.95 2.82
N ASP A 23 19.78 -16.04 2.01
CA ASP A 23 20.25 -14.75 2.51
C ASP A 23 19.16 -14.13 3.40
N PRO A 24 19.50 -13.73 4.64
CA PRO A 24 18.50 -13.20 5.56
C PRO A 24 17.85 -11.97 4.91
N SER A 25 16.52 -11.94 4.91
CA SER A 25 15.77 -10.82 4.32
C SER A 25 16.18 -9.50 4.96
N TYR A 26 16.32 -8.46 4.14
CA TYR A 26 16.63 -7.13 4.63
C TYR A 26 15.40 -6.44 5.24
N GLN A 27 14.20 -7.02 5.13
CA GLN A 27 12.94 -6.39 5.54
C GLN A 27 12.88 -6.11 7.04
N VAL A 28 13.31 -7.05 7.89
CA VAL A 28 13.28 -6.89 9.35
C VAL A 28 14.19 -5.74 9.77
N ALA A 29 15.42 -5.73 9.28
CA ALA A 29 16.36 -4.65 9.56
C ALA A 29 15.87 -3.29 9.00
N ALA A 30 15.22 -3.29 7.83
CA ALA A 30 14.65 -2.07 7.26
C ALA A 30 13.48 -1.53 8.10
N MET A 31 12.65 -2.43 8.64
CA MET A 31 11.55 -2.09 9.54
C MET A 31 12.08 -1.50 10.85
N GLU A 32 13.04 -2.15 11.50
CA GLU A 32 13.68 -1.65 12.72
C GLU A 32 14.33 -0.28 12.52
N ALA A 33 15.00 -0.07 11.38
CA ALA A 33 15.56 1.23 11.02
C ALA A 33 14.46 2.29 10.85
N SER A 34 13.37 1.97 10.15
CA SER A 34 12.24 2.89 10.00
C SER A 34 11.57 3.21 11.34
N ASP A 35 11.37 2.22 12.20
CA ASP A 35 10.69 2.38 13.49
C ASP A 35 11.52 3.19 14.49
N SER A 36 12.85 3.13 14.37
CA SER A 36 13.78 4.01 15.10
C SER A 36 13.97 5.39 14.46
N GLY A 37 13.36 5.65 13.30
CA GLY A 37 13.43 6.92 12.58
C GLY A 37 14.60 7.07 11.61
N ASP A 38 15.45 6.05 11.46
CA ASP A 38 16.54 6.03 10.47
C ASP A 38 16.00 5.64 9.08
N GLN A 39 15.30 6.58 8.44
CA GLN A 39 14.68 6.35 7.13
C GLN A 39 15.70 6.15 6.00
N LYS A 40 16.93 6.67 6.17
CA LYS A 40 18.02 6.46 5.20
C LYS A 40 18.52 5.03 5.24
N ALA A 41 18.74 4.47 6.43
CA ALA A 41 19.09 3.06 6.57
C ALA A 41 17.94 2.15 6.09
N ALA A 42 16.69 2.47 6.47
CA ALA A 42 15.51 1.74 6.00
C ALA A 42 15.41 1.71 4.48
N THR A 43 15.59 2.87 3.82
CA THR A 43 15.58 3.00 2.36
C THR A 43 16.73 2.20 1.72
N SER A 44 17.94 2.27 2.29
CA SER A 44 19.10 1.51 1.80
C SER A 44 18.86 0.00 1.84
N LEU A 45 18.30 -0.50 2.94
CA LEU A 45 17.96 -1.92 3.12
C LEU A 45 16.80 -2.35 2.21
N ALA A 46 15.76 -1.54 2.07
CA ALA A 46 14.64 -1.82 1.16
C ALA A 46 15.10 -1.88 -0.31
N LYS A 47 16.06 -1.05 -0.73
CA LYS A 47 16.66 -1.15 -2.08
C LYS A 47 17.34 -2.50 -2.31
N LYS A 48 18.02 -3.04 -1.29
CA LYS A 48 18.62 -4.39 -1.38
C LYS A 48 17.54 -5.45 -1.52
N GLU A 49 16.44 -5.34 -0.80
CA GLU A 49 15.33 -6.29 -0.92
C GLU A 49 14.68 -6.25 -2.31
N VAL A 50 14.46 -5.05 -2.88
CA VAL A 50 13.99 -4.91 -4.27
C VAL A 50 14.94 -5.60 -5.25
N ALA A 51 16.25 -5.41 -5.09
CA ALA A 51 17.24 -5.99 -6.00
C ALA A 51 17.14 -7.53 -6.06
N ARG A 52 16.82 -8.19 -4.95
CA ARG A 52 16.68 -9.66 -4.86
C ARG A 52 15.56 -10.22 -5.74
N PHE A 53 14.47 -9.47 -5.92
CA PHE A 53 13.28 -9.93 -6.63
C PHE A 53 13.11 -9.30 -8.01
N SER A 54 13.93 -8.32 -8.37
CA SER A 54 13.82 -7.56 -9.62
C SER A 54 14.40 -8.25 -10.86
N THR A 55 15.01 -9.42 -10.72
CA THR A 55 15.59 -10.16 -11.84
C THR A 55 14.49 -10.82 -12.69
N ALA A 56 14.78 -11.03 -13.98
CA ALA A 56 13.78 -11.47 -14.96
C ALA A 56 13.22 -12.89 -14.71
N ASP A 57 13.99 -13.73 -14.04
CA ASP A 57 13.60 -15.06 -13.56
C ASP A 57 12.65 -15.01 -12.36
N GLN A 58 12.63 -13.90 -11.61
CA GLN A 58 11.80 -13.72 -10.42
C GLN A 58 10.47 -13.04 -10.76
N CYS A 59 10.51 -11.97 -11.55
CA CYS A 59 9.32 -11.30 -12.04
C CYS A 59 9.51 -10.73 -13.45
N SER A 60 8.76 -11.30 -14.39
CA SER A 60 8.65 -10.85 -15.77
C SER A 60 7.27 -11.24 -16.33
N ARG A 61 7.03 -10.92 -17.60
CA ARG A 61 5.79 -11.34 -18.28
C ARG A 61 5.69 -12.86 -18.47
N THR A 62 6.80 -13.58 -18.38
CA THR A 62 6.89 -15.03 -18.62
C THR A 62 7.26 -15.81 -17.36
N ALA A 63 7.66 -15.13 -16.28
CA ALA A 63 7.93 -15.72 -14.98
C ALA A 63 7.29 -14.85 -13.89
N THR A 64 6.21 -15.32 -13.26
CA THR A 64 5.43 -14.53 -12.30
C THR A 64 5.68 -14.89 -10.84
N VAL A 65 6.65 -15.80 -10.59
CA VAL A 65 6.87 -16.50 -9.31
C VAL A 65 6.92 -15.54 -8.11
N ASN A 66 7.62 -14.42 -8.23
CA ASN A 66 7.83 -13.46 -7.15
C ASN A 66 7.32 -12.06 -7.46
N CYS A 67 6.41 -11.88 -8.43
CA CYS A 67 5.87 -10.56 -8.74
C CYS A 67 5.08 -9.94 -7.58
N GLY A 68 4.39 -10.75 -6.77
CA GLY A 68 3.76 -10.30 -5.52
C GLY A 68 4.79 -9.79 -4.51
N THR A 69 5.86 -10.56 -4.29
CA THR A 69 6.95 -10.21 -3.38
C THR A 69 7.68 -8.95 -3.85
N LEU A 70 7.96 -8.82 -5.15
CA LEU A 70 8.57 -7.63 -5.73
C LEU A 70 7.67 -6.40 -5.58
N ALA A 71 6.34 -6.56 -5.76
CA ALA A 71 5.40 -5.48 -5.53
C ALA A 71 5.43 -4.98 -4.08
N LEU A 72 5.44 -5.89 -3.12
CA LEU A 72 5.56 -5.55 -1.70
C LEU A 72 6.90 -4.84 -1.42
N ALA A 73 8.01 -5.35 -1.93
CA ALA A 73 9.32 -4.74 -1.76
C ALA A 73 9.38 -3.30 -2.31
N TYR A 74 8.83 -3.06 -3.50
CA TYR A 74 8.70 -1.72 -4.04
C TYR A 74 7.75 -0.82 -3.23
N GLY A 75 6.65 -1.37 -2.69
CA GLY A 75 5.73 -0.65 -1.80
C GLY A 75 6.41 -0.20 -0.51
N THR A 76 7.17 -1.09 0.12
CA THR A 76 7.99 -0.78 1.30
C THR A 76 9.07 0.26 0.99
N LEU A 77 9.77 0.13 -0.13
CA LEU A 77 10.75 1.13 -0.58
C LEU A 77 10.08 2.50 -0.79
N ALA A 78 8.91 2.52 -1.44
CA ALA A 78 8.15 3.75 -1.64
C ALA A 78 7.77 4.42 -0.32
N ARG A 79 7.27 3.63 0.64
CA ARG A 79 6.95 4.10 1.99
C ARG A 79 8.16 4.76 2.66
N TYR A 80 9.32 4.09 2.70
CA TYR A 80 10.49 4.66 3.37
C TYR A 80 11.04 5.90 2.66
N GLN A 81 11.02 5.94 1.32
CA GLN A 81 11.42 7.14 0.58
C GLN A 81 10.50 8.33 0.88
N ILE A 82 9.18 8.10 0.95
CA ILE A 82 8.23 9.16 1.32
C ILE A 82 8.52 9.65 2.74
N LEU A 83 8.71 8.73 3.70
CA LEU A 83 9.03 9.09 5.09
C LEU A 83 10.37 9.82 5.24
N ASP A 84 11.36 9.56 4.38
CA ASP A 84 12.64 10.29 4.30
C ASP A 84 12.52 11.66 3.57
N GLY A 85 11.33 12.00 3.05
CA GLY A 85 11.08 13.22 2.29
C GLY A 85 11.43 13.14 0.79
N ASP A 86 11.91 11.99 0.31
CA ASP A 86 12.11 11.69 -1.11
C ASP A 86 10.78 11.33 -1.79
N ARG A 87 9.91 12.33 -1.92
CA ARG A 87 8.59 12.19 -2.56
C ARG A 87 8.70 11.60 -3.98
N THR A 88 9.63 12.15 -4.78
CA THR A 88 9.78 11.76 -6.20
C THR A 88 10.24 10.32 -6.32
N GLY A 89 11.22 9.90 -5.51
CA GLY A 89 11.64 8.51 -5.45
C GLY A 89 10.53 7.59 -4.97
N GLY A 90 9.79 8.00 -3.93
CA GLY A 90 8.63 7.28 -3.42
C GLY A 90 7.56 7.00 -4.48
N GLU A 91 7.13 8.03 -5.23
CA GLU A 91 6.18 7.88 -6.33
C GLU A 91 6.71 6.98 -7.45
N SER A 92 8.03 7.05 -7.73
CA SER A 92 8.67 6.19 -8.72
C SER A 92 8.62 4.72 -8.30
N SER A 93 9.01 4.43 -7.06
CA SER A 93 8.96 3.08 -6.49
C SER A 93 7.52 2.56 -6.41
N PHE A 94 6.55 3.40 -6.04
CA PHE A 94 5.15 3.03 -6.04
C PHE A 94 4.64 2.69 -7.45
N ARG A 95 5.06 3.44 -8.48
CA ARG A 95 4.77 3.11 -9.88
C ARG A 95 5.31 1.73 -10.25
N SER A 96 6.53 1.38 -9.83
CA SER A 96 7.10 0.06 -10.03
C SER A 96 6.33 -1.03 -9.28
N ALA A 97 5.89 -0.76 -8.04
CA ALA A 97 5.02 -1.67 -7.29
C ALA A 97 3.73 -1.97 -8.06
N LYS A 98 3.07 -0.95 -8.62
CA LYS A 98 1.87 -1.11 -9.44
C LYS A 98 2.11 -1.93 -10.70
N GLN A 99 3.29 -1.84 -11.31
CA GLN A 99 3.65 -2.69 -12.45
C GLN A 99 3.82 -4.15 -12.05
N ALA A 100 4.51 -4.41 -10.94
CA ALA A 100 4.66 -5.76 -10.40
C ALA A 100 3.30 -6.37 -9.98
N LEU A 101 2.41 -5.59 -9.34
CA LEU A 101 1.05 -6.03 -8.98
C LEU A 101 0.22 -6.52 -10.17
N ARG A 102 0.40 -5.93 -11.36
CA ARG A 102 -0.28 -6.36 -12.58
C ARG A 102 0.15 -7.75 -13.05
N LEU A 103 1.35 -8.18 -12.66
CA LEU A 103 1.93 -9.48 -12.99
C LEU A 103 1.73 -10.50 -11.86
N THR A 104 1.33 -10.06 -10.65
CA THR A 104 0.99 -10.93 -9.53
C THR A 104 -0.22 -11.80 -9.86
N ASP A 105 -0.16 -13.06 -9.43
CA ASP A 105 -1.27 -14.02 -9.53
C ASP A 105 -2.55 -13.47 -8.91
N LEU A 106 -3.69 -13.76 -9.55
CA LEU A 106 -4.98 -13.16 -9.20
C LEU A 106 -5.39 -13.46 -7.77
N GLU A 107 -5.07 -14.66 -7.27
CA GLU A 107 -5.38 -15.08 -5.90
C GLU A 107 -4.77 -14.16 -4.84
N PHE A 108 -3.53 -13.69 -5.05
CA PHE A 108 -2.80 -12.88 -4.07
C PHE A 108 -2.87 -11.38 -4.35
N ARG A 109 -3.35 -10.98 -5.54
CA ARG A 109 -3.28 -9.59 -6.01
C ARG A 109 -4.02 -8.61 -5.11
N ALA A 110 -5.23 -8.95 -4.67
CA ALA A 110 -6.05 -8.02 -3.88
C ALA A 110 -5.39 -7.69 -2.54
N GLY A 111 -4.90 -8.72 -1.82
CA GLY A 111 -4.15 -8.54 -0.57
C GLY A 111 -2.86 -7.75 -0.75
N ALA A 112 -2.04 -8.10 -1.77
CA ALA A 112 -0.81 -7.38 -2.07
C ALA A 112 -1.09 -5.90 -2.43
N THR A 113 -2.15 -5.64 -3.19
CA THR A 113 -2.63 -4.29 -3.50
C THR A 113 -2.99 -3.54 -2.22
N GLY A 114 -3.71 -4.18 -1.29
CA GLY A 114 -4.04 -3.61 0.00
C GLY A 114 -2.83 -3.15 0.80
N VAL A 115 -1.81 -3.99 0.91
CA VAL A 115 -0.57 -3.65 1.61
C VAL A 115 0.16 -2.49 0.93
N VAL A 116 0.43 -2.59 -0.38
CA VAL A 116 1.18 -1.57 -1.12
C VAL A 116 0.50 -0.20 -1.06
N TYR A 117 -0.80 -0.15 -1.36
CA TYR A 117 -1.53 1.12 -1.36
C TYR A 117 -1.74 1.65 0.05
N GLY A 118 -1.97 0.77 1.03
CA GLY A 118 -2.12 1.14 2.44
C GLY A 118 -0.84 1.78 2.99
N ASP A 119 0.30 1.14 2.79
CA ASP A 119 1.61 1.64 3.25
C ASP A 119 1.96 3.00 2.62
N VAL A 120 1.75 3.15 1.30
CA VAL A 120 2.04 4.41 0.59
C VAL A 120 1.08 5.52 1.00
N SER A 121 -0.21 5.22 1.11
CA SER A 121 -1.22 6.16 1.61
C SER A 121 -0.85 6.65 3.02
N GLU A 122 -0.47 5.74 3.91
CA GLU A 122 -0.12 6.09 5.29
C GLU A 122 1.19 6.87 5.37
N ALA A 123 2.17 6.59 4.50
CA ALA A 123 3.40 7.38 4.42
C ALA A 123 3.13 8.84 4.01
N PHE A 124 2.29 9.05 2.99
CA PHE A 124 1.86 10.42 2.62
C PHE A 124 1.07 11.10 3.73
N TRP A 125 0.22 10.36 4.42
CA TRP A 125 -0.53 10.90 5.55
C TRP A 125 0.40 11.40 6.66
N LYS A 126 1.38 10.59 7.05
CA LYS A 126 2.36 10.89 8.11
C LYS A 126 3.26 12.08 7.77
N THR A 127 3.60 12.26 6.50
CA THR A 127 4.41 13.40 6.01
C THR A 127 3.59 14.68 5.81
N GLY A 128 2.26 14.61 6.02
CA GLY A 128 1.37 15.77 5.98
C GLY A 128 0.68 16.01 4.63
N ASP A 129 0.99 15.23 3.59
CA ASP A 129 0.27 15.31 2.31
C ASP A 129 -1.02 14.48 2.34
N ARG A 130 -2.02 15.04 3.01
CA ARG A 130 -3.34 14.41 3.16
C ARG A 130 -4.07 14.24 1.82
N ALA A 131 -3.91 15.19 0.89
CA ALA A 131 -4.57 15.11 -0.41
C ALA A 131 -4.06 13.89 -1.18
N ARG A 132 -2.74 13.72 -1.26
CA ARG A 132 -2.16 12.56 -1.95
C ARG A 132 -2.45 11.24 -1.23
N ALA A 133 -2.45 11.22 0.10
CA ALA A 133 -2.83 10.04 0.88
C ALA A 133 -4.26 9.56 0.51
N ILE A 134 -5.23 10.48 0.45
CA ILE A 134 -6.61 10.18 0.05
C ILE A 134 -6.68 9.68 -1.40
N ASP A 135 -5.92 10.28 -2.31
CA ASP A 135 -5.88 9.83 -3.70
C ASP A 135 -5.33 8.41 -3.83
N VAL A 136 -4.24 8.09 -3.12
CA VAL A 136 -3.67 6.73 -3.09
C VAL A 136 -4.67 5.74 -2.50
N PHE A 137 -5.33 6.08 -1.38
CA PHE A 137 -6.38 5.26 -0.80
C PHE A 137 -7.51 4.97 -1.81
N LYS A 138 -8.03 5.99 -2.49
CA LYS A 138 -9.08 5.84 -3.50
C LYS A 138 -8.62 5.01 -4.70
N GLU A 139 -7.39 5.22 -5.18
CA GLU A 139 -6.80 4.43 -6.26
C GLU A 139 -6.73 2.94 -5.87
N GLY A 140 -6.32 2.64 -4.63
CA GLY A 140 -6.24 1.28 -4.11
C GLY A 140 -7.59 0.59 -3.98
N ARG A 141 -8.62 1.34 -3.57
CA ARG A 141 -10.02 0.87 -3.59
C ARG A 141 -10.46 0.50 -5.00
N THR A 142 -10.26 1.39 -5.97
CA THR A 142 -10.57 1.12 -7.38
C THR A 142 -9.77 -0.07 -7.94
N ALA A 143 -8.57 -0.33 -7.43
CA ALA A 143 -7.76 -1.49 -7.79
C ALA A 143 -8.23 -2.81 -7.12
N GLY A 144 -9.33 -2.81 -6.37
CA GLY A 144 -9.95 -3.99 -5.78
C GLY A 144 -9.47 -4.35 -4.38
N ALA A 145 -8.81 -3.42 -3.68
CA ALA A 145 -8.29 -3.65 -2.33
C ALA A 145 -9.18 -3.09 -1.19
N ASP A 146 -10.46 -2.82 -1.46
CA ASP A 146 -11.40 -2.19 -0.52
C ASP A 146 -11.36 -2.82 0.89
N GLN A 147 -11.38 -4.14 0.98
CA GLN A 147 -11.42 -4.89 2.24
C GLN A 147 -10.12 -4.80 3.05
N TYR A 148 -9.02 -4.33 2.45
CA TYR A 148 -7.70 -4.25 3.10
C TYR A 148 -7.34 -2.82 3.52
N LEU A 149 -8.02 -1.80 2.99
CA LEU A 149 -7.64 -0.40 3.16
C LEU A 149 -8.41 0.34 4.27
N TYR A 150 -9.43 -0.29 4.88
CA TYR A 150 -10.34 0.34 5.84
C TYR A 150 -9.65 0.90 7.10
N MET A 151 -8.47 0.39 7.46
CA MET A 151 -7.73 0.84 8.64
C MET A 151 -6.83 2.07 8.40
N THR A 152 -6.63 2.47 7.14
CA THR A 152 -5.76 3.60 6.82
C THR A 152 -6.32 4.92 7.37
N SER A 153 -5.43 5.87 7.69
CA SER A 153 -5.87 7.18 8.19
C SER A 153 -6.72 7.93 7.15
N ALA A 154 -6.40 7.78 5.87
CA ALA A 154 -7.19 8.32 4.77
C ALA A 154 -8.60 7.72 4.69
N ALA A 155 -8.77 6.41 4.92
CA ALA A 155 -10.08 5.76 4.96
C ALA A 155 -10.96 6.38 6.06
N ARG A 156 -10.43 6.44 7.29
CA ARG A 156 -11.16 7.01 8.44
C ARG A 156 -11.57 8.46 8.20
N PHE A 157 -10.71 9.25 7.57
CA PHE A 157 -11.01 10.64 7.22
C PHE A 157 -12.13 10.75 6.18
N VAL A 158 -12.08 9.94 5.12
CA VAL A 158 -13.13 9.92 4.09
C VAL A 158 -14.47 9.45 4.67
N ASP A 159 -14.48 8.42 5.51
CA ASP A 159 -15.69 7.91 6.16
C ASP A 159 -16.34 8.97 7.06
N GLN A 160 -15.54 9.71 7.83
CA GLN A 160 -16.03 10.82 8.65
C GLN A 160 -16.64 11.94 7.80
N GLN A 161 -16.03 12.29 6.66
CA GLN A 161 -16.60 13.30 5.76
C GLN A 161 -17.95 12.88 5.18
N GLN A 162 -18.12 11.59 4.85
CA GLN A 162 -19.40 11.08 4.34
C GLN A 162 -20.49 11.09 5.43
N GLN A 163 -20.13 10.77 6.67
CA GLN A 163 -21.06 10.83 7.81
C GLN A 163 -21.42 12.26 8.21
N GLN A 164 -20.52 13.22 8.00
CA GLN A 164 -20.74 14.65 8.25
C GLN A 164 -21.44 15.37 7.10
N GLN A 165 -21.88 14.65 6.05
CA GLN A 165 -22.82 15.17 5.05
C GLN A 165 -24.27 14.65 5.29
N PRO A 166 -24.94 14.97 6.42
CA PRO A 166 -26.39 14.99 6.44
C PRO A 166 -26.85 16.31 5.77
N ASP A 167 -27.86 16.23 4.91
CA ASP A 167 -28.59 17.37 4.30
C ASP A 167 -27.92 18.16 3.16
N ARG A 168 -27.86 17.54 1.98
CA ARG A 168 -28.39 18.22 0.78
C ARG A 168 -29.74 17.60 0.42
N GLN A 169 -30.75 17.88 1.25
CA GLN A 169 -32.14 17.80 0.77
C GLN A 169 -32.31 18.88 -0.32
N PRO A 170 -32.98 18.60 -1.45
CA PRO A 170 -33.45 19.65 -2.32
C PRO A 170 -34.38 20.56 -1.50
N GLU A 171 -34.02 21.83 -1.45
CA GLU A 171 -34.70 22.91 -0.76
C GLU A 171 -36.22 22.86 -1.04
N SER A 172 -36.98 22.34 -0.08
CA SER A 172 -38.41 22.51 -0.02
C SER A 172 -38.70 23.97 0.32
N SER A 173 -38.98 24.80 -0.70
CA SER A 173 -39.62 26.09 -0.50
C SER A 173 -41.12 25.93 -0.17
N PRO A 174 -41.70 26.84 0.62
CA PRO A 174 -42.54 26.48 1.75
C PRO A 174 -44.04 26.51 1.49
N ARG A 175 -44.78 25.78 2.33
CA ARG A 175 -46.24 25.87 2.49
C ARG A 175 -46.66 27.34 2.68
N GLY A 176 -47.33 27.90 1.68
CA GLY A 176 -48.25 29.01 1.89
C GLY A 176 -49.54 28.48 2.50
N ALA A 177 -49.69 28.67 3.81
CA ALA A 177 -50.94 28.44 4.51
C ALA A 177 -52.05 29.35 3.91
N ALA A 178 -53.22 28.76 3.70
CA ALA A 178 -54.44 29.47 3.39
C ALA A 178 -54.81 30.44 4.53
N PRO A 179 -55.31 31.65 4.20
CA PRO A 179 -56.15 32.41 5.10
C PRO A 179 -57.57 32.55 4.52
N GLY A 180 -58.56 32.09 5.28
CA GLY A 180 -59.89 32.71 5.31
C GLY A 180 -60.16 33.18 6.76
N PRO A 181 -61.19 34.02 7.06
CA PRO A 181 -62.33 34.44 6.23
C PRO A 181 -62.60 35.99 6.23
N GLY A 182 -63.57 36.43 5.42
CA GLY A 182 -64.17 37.80 5.36
C GLY A 182 -63.56 38.69 4.27
N ASP A 183 -64.26 39.42 3.41
CA ASP A 183 -65.63 39.94 3.44
C ASP A 183 -66.10 40.33 2.02
N SER A 184 -67.42 40.26 1.81
CA SER A 184 -68.28 40.99 0.84
C SER A 184 -67.73 41.56 -0.50
N SER A 185 -68.22 41.05 -1.65
CA SER A 185 -68.86 41.87 -2.72
C SER A 185 -69.64 40.99 -3.73
N GLY A 186 -70.91 41.31 -3.97
CA GLY A 186 -71.69 40.74 -5.10
C GLY A 186 -71.23 41.26 -6.47
N PRO A 187 -71.76 40.71 -7.57
CA PRO A 187 -72.82 41.45 -8.25
C PRO A 187 -73.99 40.59 -8.77
N ARG A 188 -75.06 41.32 -9.13
CA ARG A 188 -76.31 40.92 -9.79
C ARG A 188 -76.11 39.92 -10.94
N THR A 189 -76.95 38.89 -10.98
CA THR A 189 -78.16 38.78 -11.83
C THR A 189 -79.06 37.67 -11.29
#